data_AF-A0A2P8HHF0-F1
#
_entry.id   AF-A0A2P8HHF0-F1
#
_cell.length_a   1.000
_cell.length_b   1.000
_cell.length_c   1.000
_cell.angle_alpha   90.00
_cell.angle_beta   90.00
_cell.angle_gamma   90.00
#
_symmetry.space_group_name_H-M   'P 1'
#
loop_
_entity.id
_entity.type
_entity.pdbx_description
1 polymer ?
#
loop_
_entity_poly.entity_id
_entity_poly.type
_entity_poly.pdbx_seq_one_letter_code
_entity_poly.pdbx_strand_id
1 'polypeptide(L)' 'MTYNSSVILADSAAALASQLNAFFEANKNIDVVSATQSHSDRDGKLQIVHTVIYKEGSQKKAVSGFAAAK' A
#
# COMPACT_ATOMS: atom_id res chain seq x y z
N MET A 1 -5.69 -12.89 11.66
CA MET A 1 -5.04 -12.16 10.55
C MET A 1 -4.89 -10.72 11.00
N THR A 2 -3.67 -10.23 11.16
CA THR A 2 -3.40 -8.89 11.70
C THR A 2 -3.45 -7.87 10.57
N TYR A 3 -4.17 -6.77 10.79
CA TYR A 3 -4.25 -5.65 9.87
C TYR A 3 -3.32 -4.54 10.35
N ASN A 4 -2.52 -4.01 9.44
CA ASN A 4 -1.63 -2.89 9.66
C ASN A 4 -2.19 -1.65 8.93
N SER A 5 -1.87 -0.48 9.46
CA SER A 5 -2.18 0.80 8.81
C SER A 5 -0.91 1.62 8.60
N SER A 6 -0.85 2.34 7.49
CA SER A 6 0.19 3.31 7.19
C SER A 6 -0.46 4.61 6.75
N VAL A 7 0.05 5.74 7.24
CA VAL A 7 -0.42 7.09 6.86
C VAL A 7 0.74 7.81 6.20
N ILE A 8 0.49 8.28 4.98
CA ILE A 8 1.44 8.98 4.13
C ILE A 8 0.96 10.43 3.99
N LEU A 9 1.85 11.37 4.28
CA LEU A 9 1.56 12.80 4.21
C LEU A 9 2.42 13.43 3.12
N ALA A 10 1.78 14.09 2.16
CA ALA A 10 2.44 14.74 1.04
C ALA A 10 1.86 16.12 0.78
N ASP A 11 2.70 17.03 0.29
CA ASP A 11 2.31 18.40 -0.09
C ASP A 11 2.09 18.56 -1.61
N SER A 12 2.36 17.51 -2.37
CA SER A 12 2.27 17.48 -3.82
C SER A 12 2.03 16.05 -4.32
N ALA A 13 1.46 15.92 -5.52
CA ALA A 13 1.27 14.61 -6.15
C ALA A 13 2.59 13.87 -6.39
N ALA A 14 3.67 14.60 -6.70
CA ALA A 14 5.00 14.02 -6.89
C ALA A 14 5.58 13.47 -5.58
N ALA A 15 5.45 14.22 -4.48
CA ALA A 15 5.86 13.74 -3.16
C ALA A 15 5.05 12.51 -2.72
N LEU A 16 3.74 12.50 -2.98
CA LEU A 16 2.88 11.35 -2.67
C LEU A 16 3.34 10.10 -3.43
N ALA A 17 3.58 10.20 -4.73
CA ALA A 17 4.04 9.08 -5.55
C ALA A 17 5.38 8.53 -5.06
N SER A 18 6.32 9.41 -4.71
CA SER A 18 7.62 9.01 -4.16
C SER A 18 7.47 8.26 -2.84
N GLN A 19 6.63 8.75 -1.91
CA GLN A 19 6.42 8.09 -0.62
C GLN A 19 5.64 6.76 -0.75
N LEU A 20 4.66 6.68 -1.66
CA LEU A 20 3.95 5.43 -1.95
C LEU A 20 4.89 4.37 -2.52
N ASN A 21 5.77 4.75 -3.45
CA ASN A 21 6.78 3.83 -3.98
C ASN A 21 7.70 3.32 -2.87
N ALA A 22 8.21 4.20 -2.01
CA ALA A 22 9.02 3.80 -0.86
C ALA A 22 8.26 2.87 0.09
N PHE A 23 6.97 3.12 0.33
CA PHE A 23 6.12 2.26 1.14
C PHE A 23 6.00 0.85 0.55
N PHE A 24 5.70 0.70 -0.74
CA PHE A 24 5.58 -0.61 -1.38
C PHE A 24 6.93 -1.32 -1.55
N GLU A 25 8.03 -0.58 -1.73
CA GLU A 25 9.38 -1.16 -1.76
C GLU A 25 9.80 -1.72 -0.40
N ALA A 26 9.42 -1.06 0.70
CA ALA A 26 9.63 -1.56 2.06
C ALA A 26 8.71 -2.75 2.40
N ASN A 27 7.53 -2.81 1.78
CA ASN A 27 6.47 -3.78 2.11
C ASN A 27 6.11 -4.64 0.89
N LYS A 28 7.06 -5.46 0.42
CA LYS A 28 6.93 -6.22 -0.84
C LYS A 28 5.91 -7.38 -0.82
N ASN A 29 5.50 -7.83 0.36
CA ASN A 29 4.57 -8.94 0.53
C ASN A 29 3.39 -8.52 1.40
N ILE A 30 2.59 -7.60 0.90
CA ILE A 30 1.36 -7.14 1.55
C ILE A 30 0.17 -7.27 0.60
N ASP A 31 -0.99 -7.56 1.15
CA ASP A 31 -2.26 -7.38 0.46
C ASP A 31 -2.89 -6.08 0.96
N VAL A 32 -3.13 -5.13 0.04
CA VAL A 32 -3.85 -3.89 0.36
C VAL A 32 -5.33 -4.21 0.51
N VAL A 33 -5.89 -3.90 1.67
CA VAL A 33 -7.31 -4.13 2.00
C VAL A 33 -8.13 -2.89 1.70
N SER A 34 -7.61 -1.72 2.03
CA SER A 34 -8.24 -0.44 1.73
C SER A 34 -7.17 0.63 1.56
N ALA A 35 -7.42 1.58 0.66
CA ALA A 35 -6.62 2.77 0.50
C ALA A 35 -7.57 3.96 0.39
N THR A 36 -7.36 4.97 1.23
CA THR A 36 -8.19 6.20 1.23
C THR A 36 -7.28 7.40 1.10
N GLN A 37 -7.65 8.31 0.20
CA GLN A 37 -6.97 9.58 0.03
C GLN A 37 -7.90 10.71 0.43
N SER A 38 -7.39 11.64 1.23
CA SER A 38 -8.02 12.93 1.49
C SER A 38 -7.04 14.03 1.11
N HIS A 39 -7.56 15.16 0.64
CA HIS A 39 -6.79 16.36 0.46
C HIS A 39 -7.48 17.50 1.19
N SER A 40 -6.69 18.32 1.85
CA SER A 40 -7.15 19.53 2.51
C SER A 40 -6.21 20.67 2.15
N ASP A 41 -6.76 21.88 2.11
CA ASP A 41 -5.94 23.08 2.14
C ASP A 41 -5.72 23.46 3.60
N ARG A 42 -4.48 23.39 4.07
CA ARG A 42 -4.09 23.84 5.41
C ARG A 42 -3.13 25.00 5.25
N ASP A 43 -3.57 26.18 5.71
CA ASP A 43 -2.78 27.41 5.68
C ASP A 43 -2.30 27.80 4.26
N GLY A 44 -3.13 27.58 3.23
CA GLY A 44 -2.84 27.91 1.84
C GLY A 44 -1.90 26.93 1.14
N LYS A 45 -1.70 25.74 1.73
CA LYS A 45 -0.86 24.67 1.19
C LYS A 45 -1.67 23.41 1.03
N LEU A 46 -1.48 22.75 -0.12
CA LEU A 46 -2.04 21.43 -0.38
C LEU A 46 -1.45 20.44 0.64
N GLN A 47 -2.32 19.78 1.38
CA GLN A 47 -1.98 18.64 2.23
C GLN A 47 -2.75 17.43 1.74
N ILE A 48 -2.03 16.42 1.28
CA ILE A 48 -2.58 15.12 0.88
C ILE A 48 -2.28 14.13 1.99
N VAL A 49 -3.33 13.48 2.47
CA VAL A 49 -3.25 12.39 3.45
C VAL A 49 -3.70 11.11 2.76
N HIS A 50 -2.82 10.12 2.70
CA HIS A 50 -3.12 8.84 2.10
C HIS A 50 -2.94 7.73 3.15
N THR A 51 -4.03 7.04 3.47
CA THR A 51 -4.06 5.98 4.46
C THR A 51 -4.20 4.63 3.76
N VAL A 52 -3.26 3.73 4.00
CA VAL A 52 -3.27 2.36 3.49
C VAL A 52 -3.52 1.40 4.65
N ILE A 53 -4.58 0.61 4.56
CA ILE A 53 -4.83 -0.54 5.43
C ILE A 53 -4.43 -1.78 4.66
N TYR A 54 -3.49 -2.53 5.22
CA TYR A 54 -2.92 -3.70 4.57
C TYR A 54 -2.75 -4.84 5.56
N LYS A 55 -2.52 -6.03 5.04
CA LYS A 55 -2.16 -7.23 5.80
C LYS A 55 -0.95 -7.85 5.15
N GLU A 56 -0.24 -8.71 5.86
CA GLU A 56 0.81 -9.51 5.23
C GLU A 56 0.19 -10.35 4.11
N GLY A 57 0.82 -10.28 2.93
CA GLY A 57 0.41 -11.00 1.75
C GLY A 57 0.50 -12.49 2.03
N SER A 58 -0.57 -13.21 1.72
CA SER A 58 -0.53 -14.67 1.82
C SER A 58 0.55 -15.14 0.85
N GLN A 59 1.65 -15.72 1.37
CA GLN A 59 2.64 -16.37 0.51
C GLN A 59 1.85 -17.28 -0.44
N LYS A 60 1.90 -16.98 -1.74
CA LYS A 60 1.27 -17.82 -2.76
C LYS A 60 1.89 -19.19 -2.58
N LYS A 61 1.20 -20.09 -1.88
CA LYS A 61 1.50 -21.52 -1.97
C LYS A 61 1.29 -21.83 -3.45
N ALA A 62 2.38 -21.88 -4.20
CA ALA A 62 2.37 -22.38 -5.55
C ALA A 62 1.65 -23.73 -5.48
N VAL A 63 0.45 -23.80 -6.05
CA VAL A 63 -0.30 -25.05 -6.13
C VAL A 63 0.47 -25.90 -7.13
N SER A 64 1.47 -26.63 -6.63
CA SER A 64 2.17 -27.69 -7.34
C SER A 64 1.16 -28.81 -7.52
N GLY A 65 0.32 -28.71 -8.54
CA GLY A 65 -0.81 -29.59 -8.69
C GLY A 65 -1.31 -29.71 -10.10
N PHE A 66 -0.40 -29.86 -11.08
CA PHE A 66 -0.61 -30.65 -12.31
C PHE A 66 0.75 -31.03 -12.90
N ALA A 67 1.54 -31.81 -12.15
CA ALA A 67 2.48 -32.70 -12.84
C ALA A 67 1.62 -33.76 -13.51
N ALA A 68 1.29 -33.54 -14.78
CA ALA A 68 0.58 -34.48 -15.61
C ALA A 68 1.31 -35.83 -15.51
N ALA A 69 0.63 -36.81 -14.92
CA ALA A 69 1.09 -38.18 -14.89
C ALA A 69 1.27 -38.67 -16.34
N LYS A 70 2.41 -39.33 -16.54
CA LYS A 70 2.85 -39.97 -17.78
C LYS A 70 1.92 -41.10 -18.20
#